data_AF-A0A937J8E3-F1
#
_entry.id   AF-A0A937J8E3-F1
#
_cell.length_a   1.000
_cell.length_b   1.000
_cell.length_c   1.000
_cell.angle_alpha   90.00
_cell.angle_beta   90.00
_cell.angle_gamma   90.00
#
_symmetry.space_group_name_H-M   'P 1'
#
loop_
_entity.id
_entity.type
_entity.pdbx_description
1 polymer ?
#
loop_
_entity_poly.entity_id
_entity_poly.type
_entity_poly.pdbx_seq_one_letter_code
_entity_poly.pdbx_strand_id
1 'polypeptide(L)'
;MTFDSSYRRSKYIESARERLQKLYSVGEKTPKRAKYRDQLEGYLKAGLLLGVIEEDDIHNIVNEEHHRVYGTSPQERELQSKLPMREHKAKWDQYDRPPYQRNQ
;
A
#
# COMPACT_ATOMS: atom_id res chain seq x y z
N MET A 1 -3.00 28.86 13.85
CA MET A 1 -1.80 28.32 13.18
C MET A 1 -1.34 29.33 12.14
N THR A 2 -0.05 29.69 12.11
CA THR A 2 0.50 30.64 11.12
C THR A 2 0.58 29.98 9.74
N PHE A 3 0.32 30.75 8.68
CA PHE A 3 0.33 30.27 7.29
C PHE A 3 1.62 29.49 6.93
N ASP A 4 2.76 29.94 7.43
CA ASP A 4 4.07 29.29 7.27
C ASP A 4 4.12 27.87 7.87
N SER A 5 3.48 27.64 9.03
CA SER A 5 3.41 26.31 9.65
C SER A 5 2.59 25.33 8.82
N SER A 6 1.47 25.78 8.25
CA SER A 6 0.61 24.96 7.39
C SER A 6 1.31 24.59 6.08
N TYR A 7 2.01 25.55 5.48
CA TYR A 7 2.79 25.32 4.25
C TYR A 7 3.94 24.32 4.46
N ARG A 8 4.68 24.44 5.55
CA ARG A 8 5.76 23.50 5.89
C ARG A 8 5.23 22.08 6.07
N ARG A 9 4.11 21.94 6.79
CA ARG A 9 3.46 20.65 7.01
C ARG A 9 3.00 20.02 5.70
N SER A 10 2.28 20.76 4.86
CA SER A 10 1.80 20.24 3.58
C SER A 10 2.95 19.83 2.65
N LYS A 11 4.02 20.65 2.54
CA LYS A 11 5.22 20.27 1.78
C LYS A 11 5.90 19.01 2.33
N TYR A 12 5.92 18.87 3.66
CA TYR A 12 6.50 17.71 4.31
C TYR A 12 5.71 16.43 3.99
N ILE A 13 4.37 16.51 4.03
CA ILE A 13 3.46 15.41 3.69
C ILE A 13 3.62 15.00 2.23
N GLU A 14 3.65 15.95 1.30
CA GLU A 14 3.89 15.66 -0.12
C GLU A 14 5.22 14.92 -0.33
N SER A 15 6.28 15.36 0.35
CA SER A 15 7.58 14.70 0.33
C SER A 15 7.56 13.28 0.92
N ALA A 16 6.70 13.01 1.91
CA ALA A 16 6.48 11.67 2.45
C ALA A 16 5.74 10.78 1.44
N ARG A 17 4.71 11.31 0.76
CA ARG A 17 3.96 10.62 -0.31
C ARG A 17 4.88 10.19 -1.45
N GLU A 18 5.74 11.06 -1.94
CA GLU A 18 6.71 10.70 -3.00
C GLU A 18 7.63 9.55 -2.61
N ARG A 19 8.07 9.49 -1.34
CA ARG A 19 8.91 8.40 -0.82
C ARG A 19 8.13 7.11 -0.71
N LEU A 20 6.88 7.18 -0.26
CA LEU A 20 5.99 6.04 -0.18
C LEU A 20 5.66 5.47 -1.57
N GLN A 21 5.45 6.32 -2.57
CA GLN A 21 5.27 5.90 -3.96
C GLN A 21 6.51 5.22 -4.53
N LYS A 22 7.72 5.71 -4.21
CA LYS A 22 8.98 5.03 -4.57
C LYS A 22 9.11 3.66 -3.89
N LEU A 23 8.57 3.50 -2.69
CA LEU A 23 8.53 2.21 -2.01
C LEU A 23 7.57 1.24 -2.71
N TYR A 24 6.40 1.71 -3.13
CA TYR A 24 5.39 0.89 -3.81
C TYR A 24 5.71 0.57 -5.27
N SER A 25 6.49 1.42 -5.95
CA SER A 25 6.94 1.14 -7.33
C SER A 25 7.99 0.03 -7.40
N VAL A 26 8.56 -0.36 -6.26
CA VAL A 26 9.60 -1.38 -6.16
C VAL A 26 8.98 -2.71 -5.73
N GLY A 27 9.20 -3.75 -6.53
CA GLY A 27 8.60 -5.06 -6.31
C GLY A 27 8.97 -5.68 -4.95
N GLU A 28 8.05 -6.44 -4.37
CA GLU A 28 8.12 -6.85 -2.97
C GLU A 28 9.39 -7.58 -2.55
N LYS A 29 9.99 -8.34 -3.49
CA LYS A 29 11.15 -9.22 -3.27
C LYS A 29 12.49 -8.58 -3.66
N THR A 30 12.55 -7.27 -3.91
CA THR A 30 13.83 -6.62 -4.26
C THR A 30 14.57 -6.07 -3.05
N PRO A 31 15.90 -6.22 -2.98
CA PRO A 31 16.72 -5.69 -1.88
C PRO A 31 16.66 -4.15 -1.79
N LYS A 32 16.34 -3.48 -2.92
CA LYS A 32 16.14 -2.02 -2.96
C LYS A 32 14.94 -1.57 -2.11
N ARG A 33 13.93 -2.42 -1.90
CA ARG A 33 12.73 -2.10 -1.11
C ARG A 33 13.08 -1.77 0.34
N ALA A 34 14.00 -2.54 0.95
CA ALA A 34 14.46 -2.30 2.32
C ALA A 34 15.07 -0.90 2.47
N LYS A 35 15.92 -0.48 1.51
CA LYS A 35 16.51 0.86 1.51
C LYS A 35 15.45 1.97 1.44
N TYR A 36 14.44 1.83 0.57
CA TYR A 36 13.37 2.83 0.49
C TYR A 36 12.50 2.86 1.74
N ARG A 37 12.28 1.70 2.37
CA ARG A 37 11.54 1.59 3.64
C ARG A 37 12.28 2.33 4.74
N ASP A 38 13.57 2.04 4.92
CA ASP A 38 14.37 2.64 5.98
C ASP A 38 14.50 4.17 5.78
N GLN A 39 14.60 4.62 4.52
CA GLN A 39 14.57 6.05 4.18
C GLN A 39 13.23 6.72 4.51
N LEU A 40 12.11 6.05 4.21
CA LEU A 40 10.77 6.54 4.54
C LEU A 40 10.58 6.60 6.06
N GLU A 41 10.95 5.55 6.78
CA GLU A 41 10.83 5.47 8.24
C GLU A 41 11.67 6.55 8.93
N GLY A 42 12.93 6.72 8.51
CA GLY A 42 13.80 7.78 9.03
C GLY A 42 13.27 9.18 8.73
N TYR A 43 12.68 9.37 7.54
CA TYR A 43 12.03 10.63 7.21
C TYR A 43 10.87 10.90 8.18
N LEU A 44 9.89 9.99 8.29
CA LEU A 44 8.71 10.15 9.15
C LEU A 44 9.08 10.39 10.63
N LYS A 45 10.07 9.66 11.17
CA LYS A 45 10.57 9.88 12.54
C LYS A 45 11.11 11.30 12.74
N ALA A 46 11.80 11.86 11.76
CA ALA A 46 12.25 13.25 11.83
C ALA A 46 11.07 14.23 11.84
N GLY A 47 9.99 13.93 11.12
CA GLY A 47 8.77 14.76 11.10
C GLY A 47 8.04 14.79 12.44
N LEU A 48 7.95 13.63 13.10
CA LEU A 48 7.43 13.52 14.46
C LEU A 48 8.30 14.31 15.46
N LEU A 49 9.63 14.12 15.39
CA LEU A 49 10.58 14.79 16.30
C LEU A 49 10.56 16.31 16.14
N LEU A 50 10.40 16.80 14.90
CA LEU A 50 10.30 18.23 14.60
C LEU A 50 8.90 18.81 14.87
N GLY A 51 7.91 17.99 15.27
CA GLY A 51 6.53 18.43 15.49
C GLY A 51 5.83 18.91 14.21
N VAL A 52 6.27 18.46 13.03
CA VAL A 52 5.68 18.84 11.74
C VAL A 52 4.45 17.97 11.44
N ILE A 53 4.50 16.71 11.88
CA ILE A 53 3.44 15.70 11.74
C ILE A 53 3.21 14.99 13.07
N GLU A 54 2.06 14.36 13.20
CA GLU A 54 1.63 13.52 14.32
C GLU A 54 1.52 12.06 13.85
N GLU A 55 1.36 11.12 14.78
CA GLU A 55 1.24 9.69 14.45
C GLU A 55 0.01 9.40 13.57
N ASP A 56 -1.10 10.10 13.81
CA ASP A 56 -2.33 9.97 13.02
C ASP A 56 -2.12 10.37 11.56
N ASP A 57 -1.27 11.37 11.30
CA ASP A 57 -0.92 11.77 9.93
C ASP A 57 -0.24 10.64 9.17
N ILE A 58 0.64 9.89 9.85
CA ILE A 58 1.35 8.76 9.23
C ILE A 58 0.34 7.71 8.80
N HIS A 59 -0.61 7.36 9.68
CA HIS A 59 -1.64 6.37 9.36
C HIS A 59 -2.49 6.82 8.18
N ASN A 60 -2.91 8.09 8.17
CA ASN A 60 -3.71 8.66 7.10
C ASN A 60 -2.97 8.65 5.76
N ILE A 61 -1.71 9.11 5.72
CA ILE A 61 -0.89 9.14 4.49
C ILE A 61 -0.71 7.73 3.93
N VAL A 62 -0.43 6.74 4.79
CA VAL A 62 -0.22 5.35 4.35
C VAL A 62 -1.51 4.76 3.79
N ASN A 63 -2.64 4.97 4.46
CA ASN A 63 -3.93 4.46 4.01
C ASN A 63 -4.36 5.10 2.68
N GLU A 64 -4.27 6.43 2.57
CA GLU A 64 -4.63 7.17 1.36
C GLU A 64 -3.81 6.70 0.15
N GLU A 65 -2.49 6.63 0.28
CA GLU A 65 -1.62 6.24 -0.83
C GLU A 65 -1.74 4.75 -1.15
N HIS A 66 -1.92 3.88 -0.15
CA HIS A 66 -2.14 2.45 -0.41
C HIS A 66 -3.49 2.23 -1.13
N HIS A 67 -4.55 2.93 -0.72
CA HIS A 67 -5.82 2.90 -1.44
C HIS A 67 -5.66 3.45 -2.86
N ARG A 68 -4.90 4.54 -3.05
CA ARG A 68 -4.66 5.11 -4.38
C ARG A 68 -3.96 4.15 -5.32
N VAL A 69 -2.97 3.39 -4.83
CA VAL A 69 -2.17 2.48 -5.65
C VAL A 69 -2.84 1.11 -5.86
N TYR A 70 -3.48 0.57 -4.83
CA TYR A 70 -4.01 -0.81 -4.85
C TYR A 70 -5.54 -0.90 -4.84
N GLY A 71 -6.26 0.23 -4.78
CA GLY A 71 -7.71 0.27 -4.68
C GLY A 71 -8.29 -0.30 -3.38
N THR A 72 -7.43 -0.65 -2.42
CA THR A 72 -7.76 -1.28 -1.14
C THR A 72 -6.88 -0.72 -0.04
N SER A 73 -7.37 -0.65 1.19
CA SER A 73 -6.54 -0.27 2.34
C SER A 73 -5.60 -1.43 2.74
N PRO A 74 -4.47 -1.14 3.44
CA PRO A 74 -3.60 -2.20 3.97
C PRO A 74 -4.36 -3.15 4.90
N GLN A 75 -5.27 -2.60 5.71
CA GLN A 75 -6.11 -3.36 6.63
C GLN A 75 -7.09 -4.27 5.88
N GLU A 76 -7.72 -3.78 4.81
CA GLU A 76 -8.58 -4.61 3.95
C GLU A 76 -7.79 -5.74 3.29
N ARG A 77 -6.56 -5.47 2.86
CA ARG A 77 -5.66 -6.50 2.30
C ARG A 77 -5.28 -7.55 3.33
N GLU A 78 -5.02 -7.13 4.57
CA GLU A 78 -4.73 -8.04 5.69
C GLU A 78 -5.96 -8.87 6.09
N LEU A 79 -7.15 -8.27 6.08
CA LEU A 79 -8.42 -8.98 6.28
C LEU A 79 -8.68 -9.99 5.15
N GLN A 80 -8.44 -9.60 3.89
CA GLN A 80 -8.57 -10.48 2.73
C GLN A 80 -7.57 -11.62 2.74
N SER A 81 -6.34 -11.41 3.21
CA SER A 81 -5.34 -12.49 3.33
C SER A 81 -5.66 -13.47 4.45
N LYS A 82 -6.38 -13.03 5.49
CA LYS A 82 -6.87 -13.86 6.60
C LYS A 82 -8.14 -14.64 6.24
N LEU A 83 -8.90 -14.22 5.22
CA LEU A 83 -10.02 -15.01 4.72
C LEU A 83 -9.50 -16.32 4.12
N PRO A 84 -10.11 -17.47 4.44
CA PRO A 84 -9.74 -18.72 3.80
C PRO A 84 -9.94 -18.52 2.29
N MET A 85 -8.85 -18.66 1.55
CA MET A 85 -8.88 -18.66 0.10
C MET A 85 -9.85 -19.77 -0.30
N ARG A 86 -11.09 -19.39 -0.68
CA ARG A 86 -11.98 -20.31 -1.35
C ARG A 86 -11.33 -20.56 -2.68
N GLU A 87 -10.44 -21.54 -2.73
CA GLU A 87 -10.06 -22.19 -3.96
C GLU A 87 -11.36 -22.74 -4.54
N HIS A 88 -12.06 -21.92 -5.32
CA HIS A 88 -12.87 -22.44 -6.39
C HIS A 88 -11.88 -23.21 -7.25
N LYS A 89 -11.76 -24.52 -7.00
CA LYS A 89 -11.20 -25.44 -7.98
C LYS A 89 -12.01 -25.21 -9.24
N ALA A 90 -11.50 -24.36 -10.12
CA ALA A 90 -12.06 -24.18 -11.44
C ALA A 90 -12.13 -25.59 -12.03
N LYS A 91 -13.34 -26.02 -12.41
CA LYS A 91 -13.57 -27.37 -12.94
C LYS A 91 -13.00 -27.43 -14.36
N TRP A 92 -11.68 -27.38 -14.50
CA TRP A 92 -10.98 -27.44 -15.78
C TRP A 92 -11.27 -28.76 -16.52
N ASP A 93 -11.62 -29.83 -15.78
CA ASP A 93 -12.07 -31.12 -16.32
C ASP A 93 -13.23 -30.99 -17.33
N GLN A 94 -14.09 -29.98 -17.20
CA GLN A 94 -15.17 -29.75 -18.18
C GLN A 94 -14.64 -29.32 -19.56
N TYR A 95 -13.43 -28.77 -19.62
CA TYR A 95 -12.76 -28.32 -20.84
C TYR A 95 -11.77 -29.35 -21.39
N ASP A 96 -11.43 -30.40 -20.65
CA ASP A 96 -10.64 -31.53 -21.16
C ASP A 96 -11.48 -32.46 -22.04
N ARG A 97 -12.81 -32.47 -21.84
CA ARG A 97 -13.74 -33.26 -22.66
C ARG A 97 -13.86 -32.68 -24.07
N PRO A 98 -14.01 -33.50 -25.12
CA PRO A 98 -14.36 -33.04 -26.46
C PRO A 98 -15.60 -32.12 -26.49
N PRO A 99 -15.68 -31.11 -27.38
CA PRO A 99 -16.75 -30.11 -27.39
C PRO A 99 -18.18 -30.68 -27.40
N TYR A 100 -18.40 -31.83 -28.04
CA TYR A 100 -19.71 -32.48 -28.12
C TYR A 100 -20.16 -33.14 -26.79
N GLN A 101 -19.29 -33.22 -25.78
CA GLN A 101 -19.56 -33.78 -24.45
C GLN A 101 -19.63 -32.72 -23.34
N ARG A 102 -19.50 -31.43 -23.68
CA ARG A 102 -19.38 -30.35 -22.69
C ARG A 102 -20.72 -29.86 -22.09
N ASN A 103 -21.86 -30.26 -22.65
CA ASN A 103 -23.19 -29.80 -22.24
C ASN A 103 -24.21 -30.95 -22.08
N GLN A 104 -23.99 -31.85 -21.11
CA GLN A 104 -25.03 -32.72 -20.55
C GLN A 104 -25.14 -32.48 -19.05
#